data_AF-L2GLV3-F1
#
_entry.id   AF-L2GLV3-F1
#
_cell.length_a   1.000
_cell.length_b   1.000
_cell.length_c   1.000
_cell.angle_alpha   90.00
_cell.angle_beta   90.00
_cell.angle_gamma   90.00
#
_symmetry.space_group_name_H-M   'P 1'
#
loop_
_entity.id
_entity.type
_entity.pdbx_description
1 polymer ?
#
loop_
_entity_poly.entity_id
_entity_poly.type
_entity_poly.pdbx_seq_one_letter_code
_entity_poly.pdbx_strand_id
1 'polypeptide(L)'
;MDSLKLVAESIPFIKKIAKEGKIEPVYCLIIFVVLSLIIIQKTIFGNLIACLLSIYFPVREAILSIQSPAPKVAEQRKLLIVFIAFSFFTALESAGIRRVIPIFSIVKIAFLFWLGYDEKHANAICDMTLKNVPQKWLHCGDTIETAVKKAAKSVEDRIEIKKGSIEINKD
;
A
#
# COMPACT_ATOMS: atom_id res chain seq x y z
N MET A 1 -21.44 -10.54 12.38
CA MET A 1 -21.30 -9.78 13.65
C MET A 1 -20.58 -10.59 14.72
N ASP A 2 -20.47 -11.90 14.57
CA ASP A 2 -19.95 -12.82 15.59
C ASP A 2 -18.44 -12.68 15.83
N SER A 3 -17.68 -12.36 14.78
CA SER A 3 -16.25 -12.07 14.88
C SER A 3 -15.94 -10.81 15.70
N LEU A 4 -16.77 -9.76 15.63
CA LEU A 4 -16.63 -8.58 16.47
C LEU A 4 -17.02 -8.86 17.94
N LYS A 5 -18.02 -9.71 18.17
CA LYS A 5 -18.36 -10.16 19.53
C LYS A 5 -17.21 -10.91 20.18
N LEU A 6 -16.57 -11.83 19.45
CA LEU A 6 -15.41 -12.58 19.95
C LEU A 6 -14.24 -11.67 20.35
N VAL A 7 -13.95 -10.64 19.55
CA VAL A 7 -12.90 -9.65 19.86
C VAL A 7 -13.29 -8.73 21.02
N ALA A 8 -14.56 -8.34 21.11
CA ALA A 8 -15.04 -7.53 22.23
C ALA A 8 -15.02 -8.30 23.56
N GLU A 9 -15.29 -9.60 23.53
CA GLU A 9 -15.29 -10.46 24.71
C GLU A 9 -13.89 -10.90 25.17
N SER A 10 -12.90 -10.88 24.28
CA SER A 10 -11.52 -11.23 24.62
C SER A 10 -10.77 -10.12 25.37
N ILE A 11 -11.29 -8.88 25.36
CA ILE A 11 -10.67 -7.74 26.03
C ILE A 11 -11.31 -7.51 27.41
N PRO A 12 -10.62 -7.82 28.52
CA PRO A 12 -11.21 -7.79 29.86
C PRO A 12 -11.67 -6.40 30.30
N PHE A 13 -11.01 -5.34 29.83
CA PHE A 13 -11.38 -3.95 30.13
C PHE A 13 -12.71 -3.54 29.47
N ILE A 14 -12.93 -3.91 28.21
CA ILE A 14 -14.17 -3.64 27.48
C ILE A 14 -15.34 -4.39 28.14
N LYS A 15 -15.11 -5.64 28.55
CA LYS A 15 -16.12 -6.45 29.25
C LYS A 15 -16.52 -5.85 30.60
N LYS A 16 -15.58 -5.25 31.33
CA LYS A 16 -15.85 -4.58 32.61
C LYS A 16 -16.69 -3.32 32.43
N ILE A 17 -16.31 -2.46 31.47
CA ILE A 17 -17.05 -1.23 31.14
C ILE A 17 -18.46 -1.56 30.60
N ALA A 18 -18.58 -2.57 29.75
CA ALA A 18 -19.87 -3.02 29.21
C ALA A 18 -20.83 -3.48 30.32
N LYS A 19 -20.31 -4.21 31.32
CA LYS A 19 -21.09 -4.66 32.49
C LYS A 19 -21.51 -3.50 33.38
N GLU A 20 -20.61 -2.56 33.67
CA GLU A 20 -20.91 -1.38 34.51
C GLU A 20 -21.87 -0.41 33.81
N GLY A 21 -21.73 -0.25 32.49
CA GLY A 21 -22.56 0.64 31.67
C GLY A 21 -23.90 0.04 31.22
N LYS A 22 -24.15 -1.27 31.43
CA LYS A 22 -25.29 -2.02 30.87
C LYS A 22 -25.41 -1.89 29.34
N ILE A 23 -24.29 -1.81 28.64
CA ILE A 23 -24.22 -1.67 27.18
C ILE A 23 -23.61 -2.95 26.60
N GLU A 24 -24.02 -3.34 25.39
CA GLU A 24 -23.44 -4.50 24.71
C GLU A 24 -21.93 -4.26 24.44
N PRO A 25 -21.03 -5.24 24.71
CA PRO A 25 -19.58 -5.08 24.56
C PRO A 25 -19.13 -4.59 23.18
N VAL A 26 -19.89 -4.93 22.15
CA VAL A 26 -19.64 -4.50 20.76
C VAL A 26 -19.74 -2.98 20.64
N TYR A 27 -20.74 -2.34 21.25
CA TYR A 27 -20.87 -0.88 21.21
C TYR A 27 -19.78 -0.20 22.01
N CYS A 28 -19.37 -0.75 23.17
CA CYS A 28 -18.21 -0.24 23.90
C CYS A 28 -16.92 -0.28 23.07
N LEU A 29 -16.71 -1.36 22.32
CA LEU A 29 -15.55 -1.48 21.43
C LEU A 29 -15.60 -0.44 20.30
N ILE A 30 -16.76 -0.27 19.67
CA ILE A 30 -16.94 0.74 18.62
C ILE A 30 -16.69 2.15 19.17
N ILE A 31 -17.29 2.49 20.32
CA ILE A 31 -17.08 3.80 20.98
C ILE A 31 -15.60 4.01 21.28
N PHE A 32 -14.92 3.01 21.84
CA PHE A 32 -13.49 3.10 22.15
C PHE A 32 -12.62 3.32 20.91
N VAL A 33 -12.92 2.63 19.82
CA VAL A 33 -12.22 2.82 18.53
C VAL A 33 -12.48 4.23 18.00
N VAL A 34 -13.72 4.71 18.01
CA VAL A 34 -14.07 6.06 17.55
C VAL A 34 -13.38 7.13 18.42
N LEU A 35 -13.37 6.95 19.74
CA LEU A 35 -12.70 7.89 20.66
C LEU A 35 -11.20 7.92 20.43
N SER A 36 -10.59 6.75 20.22
CA SER A 36 -9.18 6.64 19.91
C SER A 36 -8.85 7.35 18.60
N LEU A 37 -9.69 7.21 17.56
CA LEU A 37 -9.54 7.93 16.30
C LEU A 37 -9.64 9.46 16.47
N ILE A 38 -10.55 9.95 17.31
CA ILE A 38 -10.69 11.39 17.61
C ILE A 38 -9.45 11.92 18.35
N ILE A 39 -8.95 11.18 19.34
CA ILE A 39 -7.74 11.55 20.10
C ILE A 39 -6.52 11.60 19.19
N ILE A 40 -6.38 10.59 18.32
CA ILE A 40 -5.31 10.55 17.30
C ILE A 40 -5.42 11.76 16.37
N GLN A 41 -6.62 12.17 15.98
CA GLN A 41 -6.80 13.32 15.11
C GLN A 41 -6.45 14.67 15.76
N LYS A 42 -6.62 14.78 17.08
CA LYS A 42 -6.41 16.02 17.85
C LYS A 42 -5.00 16.18 18.40
N THR A 43 -4.20 15.11 18.45
CA THR A 43 -2.87 15.12 19.07
C THR A 43 -1.76 15.10 18.03
N ILE A 44 -0.63 15.76 18.35
CA ILE A 44 0.58 15.76 17.50
C ILE A 44 1.09 14.33 17.27
N PHE A 45 1.02 13.47 18.31
CA PHE A 45 1.38 12.06 18.22
C PHE A 45 0.46 11.24 17.34
N GLY A 46 -0.81 11.64 17.20
CA GLY A 46 -1.73 10.86 16.39
C GLY A 46 -1.49 10.97 14.88
N ASN A 47 -0.90 12.07 14.40
CA ASN A 47 -0.37 12.08 13.02
C ASN A 47 0.73 11.02 12.83
N LEU A 48 1.60 10.85 13.83
CA LEU A 48 2.68 9.86 13.78
C LEU A 48 2.12 8.43 13.80
N ILE A 49 1.14 8.15 14.67
CA ILE A 49 0.43 6.86 14.70
C ILE A 49 -0.30 6.59 13.38
N ALA A 50 -0.98 7.59 12.83
CA ALA A 50 -1.68 7.45 11.55
C ALA A 50 -0.73 7.18 10.39
N CYS A 51 0.45 7.80 10.37
CA CYS A 51 1.50 7.51 9.40
C CYS A 51 2.02 6.08 9.54
N LEU A 52 2.32 5.63 10.77
CA LEU A 52 2.78 4.26 11.03
C LEU A 52 1.74 3.22 10.59
N LEU A 53 0.47 3.42 10.93
CA LEU A 53 -0.63 2.56 10.50
C LEU A 53 -0.80 2.56 8.97
N SER A 54 -0.63 3.71 8.33
CA SER A 54 -0.72 3.81 6.87
C SER A 54 0.45 3.10 6.17
N ILE A 55 1.65 3.13 6.74
CA ILE A 55 2.86 2.46 6.22
C ILE A 55 2.78 0.94 6.44
N TYR A 56 2.12 0.49 7.49
CA TYR A 56 1.97 -0.93 7.79
C TYR A 56 1.41 -1.73 6.61
N PHE A 57 0.42 -1.21 5.89
CA PHE A 57 -0.21 -1.89 4.75
C PHE A 57 0.75 -2.18 3.57
N PRO A 58 1.42 -1.17 2.97
CA PRO A 58 2.38 -1.43 1.89
C PRO A 58 3.56 -2.29 2.36
N VAL A 59 4.03 -2.11 3.60
CA VAL A 59 5.12 -2.92 4.15
C VAL A 59 4.70 -4.38 4.33
N ARG A 60 3.50 -4.64 4.86
CA ARG A 60 2.95 -6.00 4.99
C ARG A 60 2.88 -6.69 3.63
N GLU A 61 2.35 -6.02 2.62
CA GLU A 61 2.27 -6.61 1.27
C GLU A 61 3.65 -6.79 0.62
N ALA A 62 4.59 -5.88 0.88
CA ALA A 62 5.97 -6.04 0.40
C ALA A 62 6.63 -7.28 1.02
N ILE A 63 6.47 -7.48 2.33
CA ILE A 63 7.01 -8.65 3.04
C ILE A 63 6.37 -9.94 2.50
N LEU A 64 5.05 -9.96 2.33
CA LEU A 64 4.35 -11.12 1.76
C LEU A 64 4.86 -11.44 0.36
N SER A 65 5.05 -10.42 -0.50
CA SER A 65 5.58 -10.61 -1.84
C SER A 65 7.04 -11.09 -1.86
N ILE A 66 7.87 -10.69 -0.90
CA ILE A 66 9.28 -11.14 -0.79
C ILE A 66 9.35 -12.60 -0.29
N GLN A 67 8.45 -12.99 0.61
CA GLN A 67 8.39 -14.35 1.14
C GLN A 67 7.81 -15.37 0.14
N SER A 68 7.07 -14.91 -0.86
CA SER A 68 6.56 -15.76 -1.94
C SER A 68 7.70 -16.22 -2.85
N PRO A 69 7.98 -17.54 -2.97
CA PRO A 69 9.07 -18.06 -3.81
C PRO A 69 8.83 -17.88 -5.32
N ALA A 70 7.59 -17.61 -5.72
CA ALA A 70 7.21 -17.19 -7.07
C ALA A 70 5.95 -16.32 -6.99
N PRO A 71 6.07 -15.00 -6.76
CA PRO A 71 4.91 -14.13 -6.61
C PRO A 71 4.11 -14.09 -7.90
N LYS A 72 2.80 -14.30 -7.79
CA LYS A 72 1.90 -14.22 -8.94
C LYS A 72 1.85 -12.78 -9.44
N VAL A 73 1.65 -12.60 -10.75
CA VAL A 73 1.49 -11.27 -11.37
C VAL A 73 0.38 -10.45 -10.67
N ALA A 74 -0.68 -11.11 -10.21
CA ALA A 74 -1.76 -10.49 -9.44
C ALA A 74 -1.29 -9.91 -8.09
N GLU A 75 -0.44 -10.63 -7.36
CA GLU A 75 0.11 -10.20 -6.07
C GLU A 75 1.04 -8.99 -6.24
N GLN A 76 1.89 -9.01 -7.26
CA GLN A 76 2.76 -7.88 -7.61
C GLN A 76 1.96 -6.64 -8.03
N ARG A 77 0.88 -6.85 -8.79
CA ARG A 77 -0.02 -5.77 -9.22
C ARG A 77 -0.73 -5.16 -8.01
N LYS A 78 -1.24 -5.99 -7.09
CA LYS A 78 -1.85 -5.53 -5.83
C LYS A 78 -0.86 -4.71 -5.02
N LEU A 79 0.36 -5.20 -4.83
CA LEU A 79 1.43 -4.50 -4.12
C LEU A 79 1.67 -3.11 -4.73
N LEU A 80 1.82 -3.04 -6.06
CA LEU A 80 2.07 -1.78 -6.76
C LEU A 80 0.91 -0.79 -6.59
N ILE A 81 -0.34 -1.26 -6.68
CA ILE A 81 -1.53 -0.42 -6.50
C ILE A 81 -1.60 0.12 -5.07
N VAL A 82 -1.33 -0.71 -4.06
CA VAL A 82 -1.29 -0.28 -2.66
C VAL A 82 -0.20 0.79 -2.45
N PHE A 83 0.97 0.62 -3.05
CA PHE A 83 2.05 1.62 -3.01
C PHE A 83 1.66 2.93 -3.71
N ILE A 84 1.08 2.85 -4.91
CA ILE A 84 0.62 4.04 -5.66
C ILE A 84 -0.43 4.80 -4.86
N ALA A 85 -1.42 4.10 -4.30
CA ALA A 85 -2.45 4.70 -3.45
C ALA A 85 -1.81 5.36 -2.22
N PHE A 86 -0.92 4.65 -1.51
CA PHE A 86 -0.22 5.20 -0.35
C PHE A 86 0.55 6.47 -0.69
N SER A 87 1.31 6.48 -1.79
CA SER A 87 2.08 7.64 -2.25
C SER A 87 1.16 8.80 -2.63
N PHE A 88 0.05 8.54 -3.34
CA PHE A 88 -0.94 9.55 -3.69
C PHE A 88 -1.56 10.21 -2.46
N PHE A 89 -2.04 9.42 -1.49
CA PHE A 89 -2.59 9.98 -0.26
C PHE A 89 -1.54 10.73 0.56
N THR A 90 -0.29 10.28 0.57
CA THR A 90 0.80 10.95 1.28
C THR A 90 1.18 12.28 0.61
N ALA A 91 1.16 12.35 -0.73
CA ALA A 91 1.34 13.61 -1.45
C ALA A 91 0.21 14.60 -1.15
N LEU A 92 -1.05 14.16 -1.16
CA LEU A 92 -2.20 14.99 -0.78
C LEU A 92 -2.10 15.47 0.68
N GLU A 93 -1.66 14.59 1.58
CA GLU A 93 -1.42 14.92 2.98
C GLU A 93 -0.38 16.04 3.12
N SER A 94 0.74 15.94 2.39
CA SER A 94 1.79 16.94 2.34
C SER A 94 1.32 18.26 1.73
N ALA A 95 0.42 18.21 0.74
CA ALA A 95 -0.23 19.39 0.17
C ALA A 95 -1.22 20.09 1.13
N GLY A 96 -1.41 19.57 2.35
CA GLY A 96 -2.20 20.22 3.39
C GLY A 96 -3.70 19.92 3.32
N ILE A 97 -4.12 18.86 2.61
CA ILE A 97 -5.52 18.43 2.49
C ILE A 97 -6.20 18.23 3.87
N ARG A 98 -5.43 17.92 4.91
CA ARG A 98 -5.90 17.79 6.31
C ARG A 98 -6.58 19.06 6.84
N ARG A 99 -6.27 20.24 6.29
CA ARG A 99 -6.93 21.51 6.65
C ARG A 99 -8.36 21.59 6.08
N VAL A 100 -8.61 20.92 4.96
CA VAL A 100 -9.91 20.91 4.27
C VAL A 100 -10.76 19.73 4.75
N ILE A 101 -10.14 18.56 4.89
CA ILE A 101 -10.80 17.33 5.30
C ILE A 101 -10.12 16.85 6.59
N PRO A 102 -10.65 17.20 7.78
CA PRO A 102 -10.01 16.82 9.04
C PRO A 102 -9.90 15.29 9.17
N ILE A 103 -10.88 14.53 8.68
CA ILE A 103 -10.97 13.06 8.76
C ILE A 103 -10.08 12.35 7.71
N PHE A 104 -9.28 13.11 6.94
CA PHE A 104 -8.48 12.57 5.83
C PHE A 104 -7.57 11.42 6.23
N SER A 105 -6.89 11.50 7.38
CA SER A 105 -6.01 10.41 7.86
C SER A 105 -6.77 9.11 8.10
N ILE A 106 -8.01 9.19 8.59
CA ILE A 106 -8.86 8.02 8.86
C ILE A 106 -9.36 7.44 7.53
N VAL A 107 -9.78 8.31 6.60
CA VAL A 107 -10.18 7.91 5.25
C VAL A 107 -9.03 7.20 4.53
N LYS A 108 -7.81 7.75 4.61
CA LYS A 108 -6.60 7.14 4.05
C LYS A 108 -6.36 5.74 4.60
N ILE A 109 -6.40 5.57 5.93
CA ILE A 109 -6.19 4.27 6.58
C ILE A 109 -7.29 3.28 6.18
N ALA A 110 -8.55 3.69 6.24
CA ALA A 110 -9.68 2.83 5.86
C ALA A 110 -9.60 2.41 4.39
N PHE A 111 -9.20 3.33 3.51
CA PHE A 111 -9.02 3.04 2.09
C PHE A 111 -7.87 2.06 1.84
N LEU A 112 -6.71 2.28 2.48
CA LEU A 112 -5.57 1.36 2.36
C LEU A 112 -5.87 -0.01 2.96
N PHE A 113 -6.61 -0.06 4.06
CA PHE A 113 -7.09 -1.31 4.64
C PHE A 113 -8.01 -2.05 3.67
N TRP A 114 -9.01 -1.36 3.12
CA TRP A 114 -9.94 -1.93 2.15
C TRP A 114 -9.24 -2.45 0.90
N LEU A 115 -8.27 -1.69 0.39
CA LEU A 115 -7.46 -2.04 -0.78
C LEU A 115 -6.51 -3.22 -0.54
N GLY A 116 -5.93 -3.29 0.66
CA GLY A 116 -5.05 -4.37 1.09
C GLY A 116 -5.78 -5.66 1.46
N TYR A 117 -7.09 -5.61 1.72
CA TYR A 117 -7.85 -6.77 2.18
C TYR A 117 -8.02 -7.85 1.10
N ASP A 118 -8.38 -7.46 -0.13
CA ASP A 118 -8.68 -8.39 -1.23
C ASP A 118 -8.10 -7.87 -2.56
N GLU A 119 -7.58 -8.79 -3.38
CA GLU A 119 -7.09 -8.53 -4.75
C GLU A 119 -8.18 -7.94 -5.65
N LYS A 120 -9.45 -8.31 -5.44
CA LYS A 120 -10.58 -7.80 -6.22
C LYS A 120 -10.70 -6.27 -6.13
N HIS A 121 -10.45 -5.71 -4.95
CA HIS A 121 -10.52 -4.26 -4.74
C HIS A 121 -9.39 -3.53 -5.47
N ALA A 122 -8.19 -4.10 -5.47
CA ALA A 122 -7.06 -3.58 -6.22
C ALA A 122 -7.34 -3.61 -7.73
N ASN A 123 -7.87 -4.72 -8.25
CA ASN A 123 -8.26 -4.83 -9.67
C ASN A 123 -9.35 -3.84 -10.05
N ALA A 124 -10.35 -3.61 -9.20
CA ALA A 124 -11.41 -2.63 -9.44
C ALA A 124 -10.84 -1.20 -9.59
N ILE A 125 -9.90 -0.79 -8.74
CA ILE A 125 -9.22 0.50 -8.88
C ILE A 125 -8.42 0.55 -10.18
N CYS A 126 -7.73 -0.53 -10.51
CA CYS A 126 -6.98 -0.62 -11.76
C CYS A 126 -7.89 -0.43 -12.97
N ASP A 127 -9.04 -1.10 -13.01
CA ASP A 127 -9.98 -1.00 -14.12
C ASP A 127 -10.64 0.38 -14.23
N MET A 128 -10.91 1.04 -13.10
CA MET A 128 -11.44 2.40 -13.09
C MET A 128 -10.39 3.45 -13.47
N THR A 129 -9.14 3.23 -13.08
CA THR A 129 -8.06 4.23 -13.26
C THR A 129 -7.36 4.04 -14.61
N LEU A 130 -6.89 2.84 -14.96
CA LEU A 130 -6.13 2.57 -16.20
C LEU A 130 -6.93 2.78 -17.47
N LYS A 131 -8.26 2.55 -17.45
CA LYS A 131 -9.11 2.82 -18.63
C LYS A 131 -9.17 4.33 -18.96
N ASN A 132 -8.88 5.18 -17.99
CA ASN A 132 -8.99 6.63 -18.11
C ASN A 132 -7.63 7.34 -18.15
N VAL A 133 -6.51 6.63 -17.96
CA VAL A 133 -5.18 7.23 -18.13
C VAL A 133 -4.85 7.28 -19.63
N PRO A 134 -4.72 8.46 -20.24
CA PRO A 134 -4.29 8.55 -21.63
C PRO A 134 -2.90 7.93 -21.77
N GLN A 135 -2.78 6.89 -22.60
CA GLN A 135 -1.52 6.16 -22.82
C GLN A 135 -0.36 7.07 -23.26
N LYS A 136 -0.68 8.23 -23.85
CA LYS A 136 0.28 9.29 -24.20
C LYS A 136 1.10 9.79 -23.00
N TRP A 137 0.55 9.73 -21.78
CA TRP A 137 1.24 10.17 -20.55
C TRP A 137 2.10 9.05 -19.93
N LEU A 138 1.83 7.80 -20.29
CA LEU A 138 2.61 6.63 -19.88
C LEU A 138 3.86 6.42 -20.76
N HIS A 139 3.90 7.02 -21.96
CA HIS A 139 5.03 6.99 -22.89
C HIS A 139 5.99 8.17 -22.67
N CYS A 140 6.42 8.38 -21.44
CA CYS A 140 7.51 9.30 -21.13
C CYS A 140 8.81 8.47 -20.98
N GLY A 141 9.34 7.97 -22.10
CA GLY A 141 10.62 7.25 -22.14
C GLY A 141 10.53 5.74 -22.34
N ASP A 142 11.52 5.23 -23.09
CA ASP A 142 11.79 3.87 -23.55
C ASP A 142 10.75 2.79 -23.18
N THR A 143 9.96 2.40 -24.18
CA THR A 143 9.17 1.16 -24.24
C THR A 143 9.99 -0.05 -23.74
N ILE A 144 9.33 -1.09 -23.23
CA ILE A 144 9.96 -2.37 -22.87
C ILE A 144 10.83 -2.90 -24.02
N GLU A 145 10.42 -2.70 -25.27
CA GLU A 145 11.20 -3.03 -26.47
C GLU A 145 12.53 -2.27 -26.59
N THR A 146 12.59 -1.01 -26.18
CA THR A 146 13.83 -0.21 -26.14
C THR A 146 14.74 -0.60 -24.99
N ALA A 147 14.19 -1.01 -23.84
CA ALA A 147 14.97 -1.59 -22.75
C ALA A 147 15.55 -2.97 -23.13
N VAL A 148 14.77 -3.81 -23.81
CA VAL A 148 15.23 -5.10 -24.35
C VAL A 148 16.25 -4.90 -25.46
N LYS A 149 16.06 -3.92 -26.37
CA LYS A 149 17.07 -3.57 -27.38
C LYS A 149 18.36 -3.01 -26.78
N LYS A 150 18.28 -2.21 -25.71
CA LYS A 150 19.48 -1.72 -25.00
C LYS A 150 20.20 -2.86 -24.28
N ALA A 151 19.47 -3.79 -23.67
CA ALA A 151 20.05 -4.98 -23.06
C ALA A 151 20.71 -5.89 -24.10
N ALA A 152 20.08 -6.11 -25.27
CA ALA A 152 20.65 -6.88 -26.37
C ALA A 152 21.93 -6.24 -26.93
N LYS A 153 21.93 -4.93 -27.18
CA LYS A 153 23.13 -4.19 -27.60
C LYS A 153 24.26 -4.25 -26.58
N SER A 154 23.94 -4.17 -25.28
CA SER A 154 24.94 -4.27 -24.21
C SER A 154 25.64 -5.63 -24.16
N VAL A 155 24.97 -6.69 -24.64
CA VAL A 155 25.51 -8.04 -24.72
C VAL A 155 26.35 -8.21 -25.99
N GLU A 156 25.90 -7.67 -27.13
CA GLU A 156 26.67 -7.63 -28.38
C GLU A 156 27.98 -6.85 -28.22
N ASP A 157 27.94 -5.66 -27.63
CA ASP A 157 29.13 -4.83 -27.36
C ASP A 157 30.15 -5.56 -26.47
N ARG A 158 29.68 -6.35 -25.49
CA ARG A 158 30.56 -7.18 -24.64
C ARG A 158 31.16 -8.38 -25.38
N ILE A 159 30.46 -8.93 -26.37
CA ILE A 159 30.94 -10.03 -27.21
C ILE A 159 32.02 -9.53 -28.18
N GLU A 160 31.85 -8.33 -28.75
CA GLU A 160 32.84 -7.71 -29.65
C GLU A 160 34.13 -7.31 -28.91
N ILE A 161 34.02 -6.70 -27.73
CA ILE A 161 35.20 -6.39 -26.89
C ILE A 161 35.96 -7.67 -26.51
N LYS A 162 35.25 -8.77 -26.25
CA LYS A 162 35.87 -10.06 -25.90
C LYS A 162 36.56 -10.71 -27.11
N LYS A 163 36.04 -10.55 -28.33
CA LYS A 163 36.72 -11.03 -29.55
C LYS A 163 37.97 -10.22 -29.88
N GLY A 164 37.91 -8.88 -29.80
CA GLY A 164 39.08 -8.02 -29.99
C GLY A 164 40.19 -8.28 -28.97
N SER A 165 39.84 -8.64 -27.72
CA SER A 165 40.82 -8.97 -26.69
C SER A 165 41.52 -10.33 -26.87
N ILE A 166 40.96 -11.24 -27.68
CA ILE A 166 41.54 -12.56 -27.97
C ILE A 166 42.52 -12.49 -29.16
N GLU A 167 42.30 -11.56 -30.09
CA GLU A 167 43.22 -11.34 -31.23
C GLU A 167 44.51 -10.61 -30.82
N ILE A 168 44.45 -9.69 -29.86
CA ILE A 168 45.64 -8.95 -29.37
C ILE A 168 46.60 -9.85 -28.56
N ASN A 169 46.15 -11.01 -28.09
CA ASN A 169 46.94 -11.91 -27.22
C ASN A 169 47.42 -13.18 -27.96
N LYS A 170 47.44 -13.14 -29.30
CA LYS A 170 47.88 -14.23 -30.19
C LYS A 170 49.11 -13.90 -31.04
N ASP A 171 49.63 -12.68 -30.95
CA ASP A 171 50.93 -12.25 -31.47
C ASP A 171 51.98 -12.20 -30.34
#